data_AF-A0A950BPQ3-F1
#
_entry.id   AF-A0A950BPQ3-F1
#
_cell.length_a   1.000
_cell.length_b   1.000
_cell.length_c   1.000
_cell.angle_alpha   90.00
_cell.angle_beta   90.00
_cell.angle_gamma   90.00
#
_symmetry.space_group_name_H-M   'P 1'
#
loop_
_entity.id
_entity.type
_entity.pdbx_description
1 polymer ?
#
loop_
_entity_poly.entity_id
_entity_poly.type
_entity_poly.pdbx_seq_one_letter_code
_entity_poly.pdbx_strand_id
1 'polypeptide(L)' 'MRLLLDTHAFLWFMAGDARLSGAARRAIEASDGEWWLSTASIWEMAIKSSLRRLTLPARASDYIAEKVQRGLQILA' A
#
# COMPACT_ATOMS: atom_id res chain seq x y z
N MET A 1 -7.69 15.68 0.57
CA MET A 1 -7.75 15.15 1.97
C MET A 1 -6.52 14.28 2.14
N ARG A 2 -5.77 14.40 3.25
CA ARG A 2 -4.54 13.61 3.37
C ARG A 2 -4.82 12.23 3.98
N LEU A 3 -4.64 11.15 3.22
CA LEU A 3 -4.90 9.77 3.68
C LEU A 3 -3.60 9.02 3.95
N LEU A 4 -3.40 8.53 5.17
CA LEU A 4 -2.34 7.58 5.47
C LEU A 4 -2.92 6.17 5.47
N LEU A 5 -2.45 5.32 4.56
CA LEU A 5 -2.92 3.94 4.46
C LEU A 5 -2.13 3.03 5.38
N ASP A 6 -2.83 2.14 6.08
CA ASP A 6 -2.19 0.99 6.71
C ASP A 6 -1.79 -0.06 5.66
N THR A 7 -0.96 -1.03 6.07
CA THR A 7 -0.43 -2.08 5.19
C THR A 7 -1.54 -2.88 4.50
N HIS A 8 -2.61 -3.26 5.21
CA HIS A 8 -3.69 -4.07 4.63
C HIS A 8 -4.59 -3.24 3.72
N ALA A 9 -4.93 -2.01 4.11
CA ALA A 9 -5.69 -1.10 3.27
C ALA A 9 -5.00 -0.88 1.92
N PHE A 10 -3.68 -0.64 1.93
CA PHE A 10 -2.88 -0.54 0.72
C PHE A 10 -2.91 -1.83 -0.11
N LEU A 11 -2.62 -2.98 0.49
CA LEU A 11 -2.59 -4.26 -0.23
C LEU A 11 -3.95 -4.63 -0.84
N TRP A 12 -5.04 -4.44 -0.11
CA TRP A 12 -6.39 -4.69 -0.61
C TRP A 12 -6.80 -3.72 -1.71
N PHE A 13 -6.42 -2.45 -1.59
CA PHE A 13 -6.65 -1.46 -2.64
C PHE A 13 -5.96 -1.87 -3.94
N MET A 14 -4.66 -2.18 -3.86
CA MET A 14 -3.85 -2.58 -5.03
C MET A 14 -4.31 -3.91 -5.65
N ALA A 15 -4.86 -4.83 -4.85
CA ALA A 15 -5.37 -6.11 -5.33
C ALA A 15 -6.82 -6.06 -5.83
N GLY A 16 -7.51 -4.93 -5.70
CA GLY A 16 -8.95 -4.87 -6.00
C GLY A 16 -9.81 -5.73 -5.05
N ASP A 17 -9.30 -6.00 -3.84
CA ASP A 17 -9.89 -6.95 -2.91
C ASP A 17 -11.18 -6.40 -2.27
N ALA A 18 -12.19 -7.27 -2.09
CA ALA A 18 -13.48 -6.93 -1.51
C ALA A 18 -13.42 -6.68 0.01
N ARG A 19 -12.33 -7.08 0.68
CA ARG A 19 -12.09 -6.79 2.11
C ARG A 19 -11.87 -5.31 2.38
N LEU A 20 -11.46 -4.53 1.37
CA LEU A 20 -11.44 -3.08 1.49
C LEU A 20 -12.88 -2.55 1.44
N SER A 21 -13.29 -1.88 2.51
CA SER A 21 -14.64 -1.32 2.58
C SER A 21 -14.91 -0.35 1.42
N GLY A 22 -16.15 -0.31 0.94
CA GLY A 22 -16.52 0.60 -0.15
C GLY A 22 -16.30 2.07 0.19
N ALA A 23 -16.43 2.44 1.47
CA ALA A 23 -16.12 3.79 1.93
C ALA A 23 -14.62 4.10 1.85
N ALA A 24 -13.75 3.18 2.28
CA ALA A 24 -12.30 3.35 2.18
C ALA A 24 -11.83 3.41 0.73
N ARG A 25 -12.34 2.52 -0.13
CA ARG A 25 -12.06 2.54 -1.58
C ARG A 25 -12.41 3.90 -2.20
N ARG A 26 -13.63 4.38 -1.97
CA ARG A 26 -14.07 5.70 -2.46
C ARG A 26 -13.21 6.85 -1.92
N ALA A 27 -12.80 6.79 -0.66
CA ALA A 27 -11.93 7.82 -0.08
C ALA A 27 -10.56 7.83 -0.77
N ILE A 28 -9.96 6.66 -1.02
CA ILE A 28 -8.68 6.54 -1.72
C ILE A 28 -8.82 7.03 -3.17
N GLU A 29 -9.84 6.58 -3.89
CA GLU A 29 -10.09 7.00 -5.29
C GLU A 29 -10.37 8.51 -5.41
N ALA A 30 -11.14 9.08 -4.47
CA ALA A 30 -11.45 10.51 -4.45
C ALA A 30 -10.28 11.40 -4.00
N SER A 31 -9.22 10.82 -3.43
CA SER A 31 -8.03 11.58 -3.03
C SER A 31 -7.08 11.90 -4.19
N ASP A 32 -7.35 11.41 -5.40
CA ASP A 32 -6.57 11.70 -6.62
C ASP A 32 -5.05 11.51 -6.46
N GLY A 33 -4.66 10.44 -5.74
CA GLY A 33 -3.26 10.14 -5.47
C GLY A 33 -2.66 10.86 -4.25
N GLU A 34 -3.43 11.70 -3.53
CA GLU A 34 -3.04 12.31 -2.26
C GLU A 34 -3.15 11.34 -1.07
N TRP A 35 -2.44 10.22 -1.15
CA TRP A 35 -2.36 9.25 -0.09
C TRP A 35 -0.93 8.74 0.09
N TRP A 36 -0.59 8.43 1.35
CA TRP A 36 0.75 8.05 1.76
C TRP A 36 0.76 6.63 2.31
N LEU A 37 1.91 5.98 2.18
CA LEU A 37 2.26 4.78 2.93
C LEU A 37 3.40 5.11 3.90
N SER A 38 3.31 4.66 5.14
CA SER A 38 4.39 4.90 6.11
C SER A 38 5.64 4.06 5.80
N THR A 39 6.82 4.58 6.12
CA THR A 39 8.08 3.81 6.14
C THR A 39 7.97 2.55 7.00
N ALA A 40 7.26 2.62 8.14
CA ALA A 40 7.00 1.47 9.00
C ALA A 40 6.18 0.37 8.29
N SER A 41 5.15 0.74 7.53
CA SER A 41 4.36 -0.21 6.73
C SER A 41 5.20 -0.89 5.66
N ILE A 42 6.08 -0.14 4.98
CA ILE A 42 7.03 -0.69 3.98
C ILE A 42 7.95 -1.71 4.64
N TRP A 43 8.51 -1.38 5.80
CA TRP A 43 9.38 -2.28 6.55
C TRP A 43 8.65 -3.55 7.02
N GLU A 44 7.43 -3.41 7.52
CA GLU A 44 6.58 -4.53 7.90
C GLU A 44 6.29 -5.47 6.72
N MET A 45 5.98 -4.91 5.54
CA MET A 45 5.80 -5.68 4.31
C MET A 45 7.06 -6.46 3.93
N ALA A 46 8.24 -5.82 4.02
CA ALA A 46 9.51 -6.46 3.71
C ALA A 46 9.80 -7.65 4.64
N ILE A 47 9.57 -7.49 5.95
CA ILE A 47 9.74 -8.58 6.92
C ILE A 47 8.74 -9.69 6.70
N LYS A 48 7.45 -9.37 6.55
CA LYS A 48 6.43 -10.40 6.32
C LYS A 48 6.69 -11.15 5.02
N SER A 49 7.17 -10.48 3.97
CA SER A 49 7.55 -11.10 2.71
C SER A 49 8.76 -12.02 2.86
N SER A 50 9.81 -11.61 3.57
CA SER A 50 10.99 -12.45 3.80
C SER A 50 10.68 -13.70 4.63
N LEU A 51 9.73 -13.59 5.56
CA LEU A 51 9.21 -14.70 6.36
C LEU A 51 8.16 -15.55 5.62
N ARG A 52 7.87 -15.27 4.34
CA ARG A 52 6.81 -15.93 3.53
C ARG A 52 5.41 -15.85 4.16
N ARG A 53 5.16 -14.85 5.01
CA ARG A 53 3.86 -14.55 5.61
C ARG A 53 3.03 -13.56 4.76
N LEU A 54 3.66 -12.93 3.78
CA LEU A 54 3.03 -12.05 2.80
C LEU A 54 3.54 -12.39 1.41
N THR A 55 2.63 -12.81 0.53
CA THR A 55 2.95 -13.04 -0.89
C THR A 55 2.72 -11.75 -1.67
N LEU A 56 3.77 -11.28 -2.35
CA LEU A 56 3.72 -10.12 -3.24
C LEU A 56 4.06 -10.56 -4.67
N PRO A 57 3.62 -9.82 -5.70
CA PRO A 57 3.95 -10.13 -7.10
C PRO A 57 5.46 -10.08 -7.41
N ALA A 58 6.24 -9.40 -6.58
CA ALA A 58 7.69 -9.27 -6.67
C ALA A 58 8.29 -9.21 -5.27
N ARG A 59 9.62 -9.09 -5.15
CA ARG A 59 10.25 -8.76 -3.86
C ARG A 59 9.65 -7.47 -3.33
N ALA A 60 9.50 -7.35 -2.00
CA ALA A 60 8.89 -6.18 -1.39
C ALA A 60 9.59 -4.86 -1.82
N SER A 61 10.91 -4.87 -1.96
CA SER A 61 11.69 -3.73 -2.48
C SER A 61 11.24 -3.31 -3.88
N ASP A 62 11.15 -4.27 -4.78
CA ASP A 62 10.88 -4.04 -6.20
C ASP A 62 9.42 -3.61 -6.38
N TYR A 63 8.51 -4.24 -5.63
CA TYR A 63 7.09 -3.91 -5.60
C TYR A 63 6.87 -2.46 -5.14
N ILE A 64 7.51 -2.04 -4.04
CA ILE A 64 7.38 -0.67 -3.53
C ILE A 64 8.05 0.34 -4.47
N ALA A 65 9.24 0.03 -4.99
CA ALA A 65 9.94 0.90 -5.94
C ALA A 65 9.10 1.19 -7.19
N GLU A 66 8.44 0.17 -7.75
CA GLU A 66 7.52 0.33 -8.89
C GLU A 66 6.35 1.27 -8.55
N LYS A 67 5.80 1.21 -7.33
CA LYS A 67 4.70 2.09 -6.93
C LYS A 67 5.16 3.52 -6.69
N VAL A 68 6.34 3.73 -6.11
CA VAL A 68 6.94 5.06 -5.96
C VAL A 68 7.14 5.72 -7.32
N GLN A 69 7.63 4.98 -8.31
CA GLN A 69 7.75 5.48 -9.68
C GLN A 69 6.40 5.86 -10.31
N ARG A 70 5.31 5.21 -9.89
CA ARG A 70 3.94 5.51 -10.34
C ARG A 70 3.22 6.56 -9.48
N GLY A 71 3.91 7.20 -8.54
CA GLY A 71 3.35 8.30 -7.74
C GLY A 71 2.97 7.95 -6.30
N LEU A 72 3.29 6.76 -5.79
CA LEU A 72 3.13 6.46 -4.36
C LEU A 72 3.99 7.41 -3.52
N GLN A 73 3.35 8.11 -2.58
CA GLN A 73 4.02 8.96 -1.63
C GLN A 73 4.36 8.19 -0.35
N ILE A 74 5.57 8.41 0.18
CA ILE A 74 6.03 7.77 1.42
C ILE A 74 6.04 8.81 2.53
N LEU A 75 5.44 8.46 3.67
CA LEU A 75 5.57 9.23 4.91
C LEU A 75 6.77 8.71 5.69
N ALA A 76 7.79 9.57 5.86
CA ALA A 76 9.02 9.28 6.58
C ALA A 76 8.83 9.27 8.10
#